data_AF-A0A969QHM8-F1
#
_entry.id   AF-A0A969QHM8-F1
#
_cell.length_a   1.000
_cell.length_b   1.000
_cell.length_c   1.000
_cell.angle_alpha   90.00
_cell.angle_beta   90.00
_cell.angle_gamma   90.00
#
_symmetry.space_group_name_H-M   'P 1'
#
loop_
_entity.id
_entity.type
_entity.pdbx_description
1 polymer ?
#
loop_
_entity_poly.entity_id
_entity_poly.type
_entity_poly.pdbx_seq_one_letter_code
_entity_poly.pdbx_strand_id
1 'polypeptide(L)'
;MILRRLIGSAIAIVLSLSLWSIAPAAQAYDNPELLPTEQTPVIDLAKTFTEIQEQKLVQDIDKFEADTGWKLRVLTQYDRTPGRAVSKYWGLDEKSVLVVSDSRGGNTLNFRVGDDVYKLMPRTFWIELQTRFGNMYYVRENGEDAAITDSLAAVKTCLVKGGCNVVPGLPKEQWLLTLVTSVIGGVICGFAGQYRKPEGGFAWQWALIFSPLWGILFIAFGIAPVITRTSEWVPLVRNCSGFVMGVLVAYLTPVLGQSNPSEEL
;
A
#
# COMPACT_ATOMS: atom_id res chain seq x y z
N MET A 1 -36.99 4.66 52.97
CA MET A 1 -36.83 4.41 51.52
C MET A 1 -35.45 4.82 50.99
N ILE A 2 -34.92 5.98 51.40
CA ILE A 2 -33.61 6.51 50.96
C ILE A 2 -32.42 5.63 51.41
N LEU A 3 -32.41 5.18 52.67
CA LEU A 3 -31.33 4.33 53.21
C LEU A 3 -31.17 2.99 52.44
N ARG A 4 -32.27 2.37 52.02
CA ARG A 4 -32.26 1.12 51.23
C ARG A 4 -31.71 1.32 49.82
N ARG A 5 -31.90 2.51 49.23
CA ARG A 5 -31.32 2.88 47.94
C ARG A 5 -29.82 3.16 48.06
N LEU A 6 -29.39 3.85 49.12
CA LEU A 6 -27.96 4.11 49.40
C LEU A 6 -27.16 2.83 49.64
N ILE A 7 -27.72 1.88 50.40
CA ILE A 7 -27.10 0.56 50.61
C ILE A 7 -27.02 -0.22 49.29
N GLY A 8 -28.08 -0.19 48.48
CA GLY A 8 -28.07 -0.82 47.14
C GLY A 8 -26.99 -0.24 46.22
N SER A 9 -26.83 1.09 46.21
CA SER A 9 -25.78 1.76 45.44
C SER A 9 -24.37 1.45 45.96
N ALA A 10 -24.17 1.40 47.27
CA ALA A 10 -22.87 1.04 47.86
C ALA A 10 -22.48 -0.40 47.52
N ILE A 11 -23.43 -1.34 47.61
CA ILE A 11 -23.20 -2.75 47.23
C ILE A 11 -22.87 -2.87 45.74
N ALA A 12 -23.59 -2.14 44.87
CA ALA A 12 -23.31 -2.15 43.44
C ALA A 12 -21.91 -1.61 43.10
N ILE A 13 -21.45 -0.56 43.80
CA ILE A 13 -20.11 0.02 43.63
C ILE A 13 -19.03 -0.94 44.14
N VAL A 14 -19.26 -1.58 45.29
CA VAL A 14 -18.30 -2.56 45.83
C VAL A 14 -18.20 -3.79 44.93
N LEU A 15 -19.31 -4.26 44.37
CA LEU A 15 -19.33 -5.37 43.41
C LEU A 15 -18.64 -5.00 42.09
N SER A 16 -18.83 -3.78 41.57
CA SER A 16 -18.17 -3.36 40.33
C SER A 16 -16.67 -3.19 40.52
N LEU A 17 -16.22 -2.65 41.65
CA LEU A 17 -14.80 -2.52 41.98
C LEU A 17 -14.14 -3.88 42.23
N SER A 18 -14.83 -4.82 42.88
CA SER A 18 -14.28 -6.16 43.11
C SER A 18 -14.12 -6.95 41.81
N LEU A 19 -15.06 -6.82 40.87
CA LEU A 19 -14.96 -7.38 39.51
C LEU A 19 -13.72 -6.87 38.74
N TRP A 20 -13.32 -5.61 38.94
CA TRP A 20 -12.12 -5.04 38.32
C TRP A 20 -10.82 -5.45 39.02
N SER A 21 -10.87 -5.76 40.32
CA SER A 21 -9.69 -6.19 41.10
C SER A 21 -9.21 -7.61 40.83
N ILE A 22 -10.06 -8.46 40.22
CA ILE A 22 -9.77 -9.86 39.87
C ILE A 22 -9.37 -9.98 38.38
N ALA A 23 -9.45 -8.89 37.61
CA ALA A 23 -8.98 -8.90 36.24
C ALA A 23 -7.47 -9.23 36.23
N PRO A 24 -7.04 -10.31 35.56
CA PRO A 24 -5.62 -10.60 35.39
C PRO A 24 -4.96 -9.38 34.76
N ALA A 25 -3.82 -8.94 35.29
CA ALA A 25 -3.01 -7.95 34.61
C ALA A 25 -2.75 -8.47 33.19
N ALA A 26 -3.13 -7.70 32.17
CA ALA A 26 -2.81 -8.01 30.79
C ALA A 26 -1.28 -7.97 30.65
N GLN A 27 -0.64 -9.13 30.86
CA GLN A 27 0.79 -9.30 30.69
C GLN A 27 1.05 -9.29 29.18
N ALA A 28 1.58 -8.18 28.67
CA ALA A 28 2.14 -8.18 27.34
C ALA A 28 3.24 -9.24 27.30
N TYR A 29 3.22 -10.11 26.29
CA TYR A 29 4.17 -11.21 26.18
C TYR A 29 5.61 -10.66 26.18
N ASP A 30 6.48 -11.23 27.01
CA ASP A 30 7.88 -10.84 27.14
C ASP A 30 8.70 -12.10 27.41
N ASN A 31 9.21 -12.71 26.35
CA ASN A 31 9.89 -14.00 26.41
C ASN A 31 11.27 -13.91 25.75
N PRO A 32 12.28 -13.43 26.49
CA PRO A 32 13.63 -13.25 25.97
C PRO A 32 14.35 -14.57 25.66
N GLU A 33 13.87 -15.71 26.19
CA GLU A 33 14.49 -17.02 25.97
C GLU A 33 14.36 -17.52 24.53
N LEU A 34 13.44 -16.94 23.75
CA LEU A 34 13.27 -17.23 22.33
C LEU A 34 14.28 -16.51 21.44
N LEU A 35 15.07 -15.62 22.01
CA LEU A 35 16.03 -14.82 21.26
C LEU A 35 17.38 -15.52 21.19
N PRO A 36 18.02 -15.59 20.01
CA PRO A 36 19.37 -16.13 19.88
C PRO A 36 20.39 -15.37 20.75
N THR A 37 21.53 -15.99 21.02
CA THR A 37 22.62 -15.32 21.74
C THR A 37 23.37 -14.33 20.85
N GLU A 38 23.55 -14.67 19.58
CA GLU A 38 24.18 -13.80 18.59
C GLU A 38 23.12 -12.93 17.91
N GLN A 39 23.39 -11.62 17.83
CA GLN A 39 22.47 -10.67 17.24
C GLN A 39 22.59 -10.67 15.71
N THR A 40 21.54 -11.16 15.05
CA THR A 40 21.30 -11.01 13.61
C THR A 40 20.13 -10.05 13.38
N PRO A 41 20.05 -9.35 12.24
CA PRO A 41 18.92 -8.49 11.92
C PRO A 41 17.61 -9.25 11.63
N VAL A 42 17.70 -10.57 11.41
CA VAL A 42 16.58 -11.46 11.12
C VAL A 42 16.53 -12.54 12.19
N ILE A 43 15.35 -12.74 12.79
CA ILE A 43 15.03 -13.88 13.65
C ILE A 43 13.87 -14.64 13.00
N ASP A 44 14.14 -15.84 12.49
CA ASP A 44 13.14 -16.68 11.83
C ASP A 44 12.62 -17.81 12.75
N LEU A 45 11.67 -17.50 13.64
CA LEU A 45 11.08 -18.53 14.53
C LEU A 45 10.06 -19.40 13.80
N ALA A 46 9.48 -18.92 12.71
CA ALA A 46 8.46 -19.61 11.93
C ALA A 46 9.06 -20.53 10.83
N LYS A 47 10.39 -20.49 10.62
CA LYS A 47 11.08 -21.20 9.52
C LYS A 47 10.51 -20.83 8.15
N THR A 48 10.24 -19.54 7.97
CA THR A 48 9.73 -18.96 6.73
C THR A 48 10.78 -18.99 5.62
N PHE A 49 12.05 -18.81 5.96
CA PHE A 49 13.15 -18.74 5.01
C PHE A 49 13.96 -20.04 4.96
N THR A 50 14.52 -20.34 3.80
CA THR A 50 15.66 -21.26 3.72
C THR A 50 16.93 -20.60 4.26
N GLU A 51 17.90 -21.39 4.71
CA GLU A 51 19.18 -20.86 5.24
C GLU A 51 19.87 -19.88 4.27
N ILE A 52 19.81 -20.16 2.97
CA ILE A 52 20.41 -19.30 1.94
C ILE A 52 19.63 -17.97 1.81
N GLN A 53 18.30 -18.02 1.85
CA GLN A 53 17.47 -16.82 1.79
C GLN A 53 17.67 -15.95 3.04
N GLU A 54 17.73 -16.57 4.22
CA GLU A 54 17.97 -15.86 5.47
C GLU A 54 19.34 -15.17 5.46
N GLN A 55 20.41 -15.89 5.09
CA GLN A 55 21.76 -15.31 4.99
C GLN A 55 21.81 -14.15 3.99
N LYS A 56 21.15 -14.28 2.84
CA LYS A 56 21.07 -13.21 1.84
C LYS A 56 20.31 -11.99 2.39
N LEU A 57 19.22 -12.22 3.12
CA LEU A 57 18.43 -11.15 3.73
C LEU A 57 19.22 -10.44 4.83
N VAL A 58 19.95 -11.18 5.67
CA VAL A 58 20.85 -10.64 6.68
C VAL A 58 21.90 -9.74 6.05
N GLN A 59 22.63 -10.23 5.04
CA GLN A 59 23.66 -9.45 4.35
C GLN A 59 23.10 -8.18 3.69
N ASP A 60 21.93 -8.28 3.08
CA ASP A 60 21.25 -7.13 2.45
C ASP A 60 20.83 -6.08 3.48
N ILE A 61 20.29 -6.49 4.63
CA ILE A 61 19.92 -5.59 5.72
C ILE A 61 21.15 -4.94 6.36
N ASP A 62 22.19 -5.72 6.67
CA ASP A 62 23.41 -5.21 7.29
C ASP A 62 24.11 -4.19 6.38
N LYS A 63 24.18 -4.48 5.09
CA LYS A 63 24.69 -3.54 4.10
C LYS A 63 23.85 -2.27 4.04
N PHE A 64 22.52 -2.40 4.02
CA PHE A 64 21.63 -1.25 4.00
C PHE A 64 21.77 -0.36 5.23
N GLU A 65 21.90 -0.96 6.42
CA GLU A 65 22.14 -0.23 7.67
C GLU A 65 23.51 0.46 7.65
N ALA A 66 24.56 -0.19 7.15
CA ALA A 66 25.88 0.42 7.01
C ALA A 66 25.88 1.61 6.02
N ASP A 67 25.16 1.49 4.91
CA ASP A 67 25.12 2.51 3.85
C ASP A 67 24.25 3.72 4.24
N THR A 68 23.19 3.52 5.01
CA THR A 68 22.16 4.55 5.25
C THR A 68 21.99 4.97 6.71
N GLY A 69 22.43 4.15 7.66
CA GLY A 69 22.19 4.33 9.09
C GLY A 69 20.75 4.01 9.55
N TRP A 70 19.90 3.47 8.68
CA TRP A 70 18.56 3.00 9.06
C TRP A 70 18.59 1.55 9.51
N LYS A 71 17.91 1.24 10.63
CA LYS A 71 17.94 -0.07 11.25
C LYS A 71 16.71 -0.89 10.86
N LEU A 72 16.86 -1.89 10.01
CA LEU A 72 15.76 -2.79 9.63
C LEU A 72 15.87 -4.12 10.38
N ARG A 73 14.78 -4.60 10.99
CA ARG A 73 14.75 -5.88 11.69
C ARG A 73 13.55 -6.70 11.26
N VAL A 74 13.73 -8.02 11.20
CA VAL A 74 12.69 -8.97 10.78
C VAL A 74 12.51 -10.01 11.87
N LEU A 75 11.27 -10.20 12.29
CA LEU A 75 10.86 -11.26 13.20
C LEU A 75 9.75 -12.06 12.53
N THR A 76 9.98 -13.35 12.30
CA THR A 76 8.89 -14.28 11.98
C THR A 76 8.50 -15.01 13.25
N GLN A 77 7.20 -15.25 13.43
CA GLN A 77 6.66 -15.94 14.59
C GLN A 77 5.40 -16.70 14.22
N TYR A 78 5.18 -17.80 14.94
CA TYR A 78 3.97 -18.61 14.80
C TYR A 78 3.38 -18.92 16.18
N ASP A 79 3.82 -19.99 16.84
CA ASP A 79 3.24 -20.39 18.13
C ASP A 79 3.73 -19.55 19.31
N ARG A 80 4.98 -19.09 19.27
CA ARG A 80 5.64 -18.35 20.33
C ARG A 80 6.07 -16.98 19.83
N THR A 81 6.00 -15.96 20.67
CA THR A 81 6.41 -14.59 20.33
C THR A 81 7.39 -14.08 21.38
N PRO A 82 8.53 -13.46 21.05
CA PRO A 82 9.38 -12.85 22.07
C PRO A 82 8.73 -11.58 22.66
N GLY A 83 7.75 -11.00 21.97
CA GLY A 83 6.96 -9.87 22.43
C GLY A 83 7.81 -8.61 22.67
N ARG A 84 7.80 -8.07 23.89
CA ARG A 84 8.53 -6.81 24.20
C ARG A 84 10.04 -6.96 24.21
N ALA A 85 10.56 -8.17 24.45
CA ALA A 85 11.99 -8.48 24.52
C ALA A 85 12.77 -8.01 23.29
N VAL A 86 12.16 -8.09 22.09
CA VAL A 86 12.82 -7.73 20.82
C VAL A 86 13.31 -6.29 20.78
N SER A 87 12.61 -5.38 21.44
CA SER A 87 12.96 -3.96 21.43
C SER A 87 14.27 -3.70 22.15
N LYS A 88 14.48 -4.38 23.29
CA LYS A 88 15.70 -4.27 24.09
C LYS A 88 16.84 -5.07 23.46
N TYR A 89 16.54 -6.24 22.91
CA TYR A 89 17.52 -7.11 22.27
C TYR A 89 18.24 -6.42 21.12
N TRP A 90 17.49 -5.86 20.15
CA TRP A 90 18.08 -5.16 19.00
C TRP A 90 18.39 -3.68 19.24
N GLY A 91 18.11 -3.16 20.44
CA GLY A 91 18.22 -1.74 20.72
C GLY A 91 17.46 -0.90 19.69
N LEU A 92 16.18 -1.23 19.46
CA LEU A 92 15.33 -0.49 18.52
C LEU A 92 15.15 0.95 19.02
N ASP A 93 15.34 1.89 18.11
CA ASP A 93 15.39 3.33 18.34
C ASP A 93 14.50 4.09 17.33
N GLU A 94 14.63 5.42 17.30
CA GLU A 94 13.87 6.30 16.42
C GLU A 94 14.09 6.03 14.92
N LYS A 95 15.22 5.41 14.55
CA LYS A 95 15.60 5.08 13.16
C LYS A 95 15.34 3.62 12.80
N SER A 96 14.55 2.93 13.62
CA SER A 96 14.32 1.50 13.48
C SER A 96 12.99 1.16 12.81
N VAL A 97 12.99 0.15 11.95
CA VAL A 97 11.79 -0.51 11.42
C VAL A 97 11.87 -1.98 11.76
N LEU A 98 10.92 -2.46 12.54
CA LEU A 98 10.73 -3.88 12.82
C LEU A 98 9.52 -4.39 12.04
N VAL A 99 9.77 -5.35 11.16
CA VAL A 99 8.75 -6.15 10.48
C VAL A 99 8.49 -7.40 11.31
N VAL A 100 7.24 -7.59 11.72
CA VAL A 100 6.76 -8.79 12.42
C VAL A 100 5.85 -9.57 11.48
N SER A 101 6.24 -10.78 11.12
CA SER A 101 5.42 -11.73 10.38
C SER A 101 4.78 -12.72 11.35
N ASP A 102 3.46 -12.68 11.46
CA ASP A 102 2.65 -13.58 12.29
C ASP A 102 1.48 -14.12 11.47
N SER A 103 1.60 -15.36 11.01
CA SER A 103 0.61 -16.00 10.13
C SER A 103 -0.72 -16.36 10.82
N ARG A 104 -0.86 -16.12 12.13
CA ARG A 104 -2.13 -16.29 12.86
C ARG A 104 -3.06 -15.09 12.70
N GLY A 105 -2.51 -13.93 12.34
CA GLY A 105 -3.27 -12.70 12.16
C GLY A 105 -4.00 -12.66 10.81
N GLY A 106 -5.07 -11.87 10.71
CA GLY A 106 -5.73 -11.62 9.42
C GLY A 106 -4.81 -10.94 8.39
N ASN A 107 -3.97 -10.02 8.86
CA ASN A 107 -2.79 -9.54 8.13
C ASN A 107 -1.55 -10.15 8.76
N THR A 108 -0.76 -10.84 7.96
CA THR A 108 0.46 -11.55 8.37
C THR A 108 1.56 -10.57 8.78
N LEU A 109 1.70 -9.44 8.07
CA LEU A 109 2.75 -8.47 8.35
C LEU A 109 2.27 -7.36 9.29
N ASN A 110 3.10 -7.00 10.26
CA ASN A 110 2.93 -5.86 11.16
C ASN A 110 4.23 -5.06 11.24
N PHE A 111 4.13 -3.74 11.36
CA PHE A 111 5.29 -2.86 11.37
C PHE A 111 5.34 -2.07 12.67
N ARG A 112 6.49 -2.11 13.34
CA ARG A 112 6.83 -1.18 14.43
C ARG A 112 7.92 -0.25 13.92
N VAL A 113 7.65 1.04 13.99
CA VAL A 113 8.47 2.07 13.36
C VAL A 113 8.86 3.11 14.39
N GLY A 114 10.12 3.54 14.34
CA GLY A 114 10.62 4.66 15.14
C GLY A 114 10.14 6.01 14.62
N ASP A 115 10.24 7.03 15.47
CA ASP A 115 9.68 8.35 15.20
C ASP A 115 10.33 9.06 14.01
N ASP A 116 11.64 8.90 13.78
CA ASP A 116 12.33 9.50 12.63
C ASP A 116 11.88 8.86 11.32
N VAL A 117 11.64 7.54 11.31
CA VAL A 117 11.09 6.85 10.15
C VAL A 117 9.67 7.35 9.84
N TYR A 118 8.86 7.55 10.88
CA TYR A 118 7.46 7.98 10.73
C TYR A 118 7.31 9.40 10.14
N LYS A 119 8.33 10.25 10.31
CA LYS A 119 8.39 11.57 9.63
C LYS A 119 8.55 11.45 8.11
N LEU A 120 9.11 10.34 7.62
CA LEU A 120 9.37 10.11 6.19
C LEU A 120 8.24 9.38 5.48
N MET A 121 7.45 8.59 6.21
CA MET A 121 6.37 7.77 5.67
C MET A 121 5.13 7.87 6.57
N PRO A 122 4.01 8.43 6.08
CA PRO A 122 2.84 8.69 6.89
C PRO A 122 2.13 7.39 7.32
N ARG A 123 1.23 7.47 8.31
CA ARG A 123 0.43 6.32 8.76
C ARG A 123 -0.23 5.53 7.62
N THR A 124 -0.74 6.25 6.63
CA THR A 124 -1.43 5.67 5.46
C THR A 124 -0.51 4.78 4.64
N PHE A 125 0.78 5.12 4.54
CA PHE A 125 1.79 4.28 3.88
C PHE A 125 1.90 2.92 4.58
N TRP A 126 2.00 2.89 5.92
CA TRP A 126 2.16 1.66 6.68
C TRP A 126 0.91 0.78 6.65
N ILE A 127 -0.27 1.39 6.68
CA ILE A 127 -1.55 0.67 6.51
C ILE A 127 -1.65 0.07 5.11
N GLU A 128 -1.29 0.83 4.06
CA GLU A 128 -1.23 0.32 2.69
C GLU A 128 -0.21 -0.82 2.57
N LEU A 129 0.99 -0.66 3.14
CA LEU A 129 2.06 -1.67 3.09
C LEU A 129 1.60 -2.99 3.72
N GLN A 130 1.03 -2.92 4.92
CA GLN A 130 0.46 -4.04 5.64
C GLN A 130 -0.67 -4.71 4.84
N THR A 131 -1.58 -3.92 4.28
CA THR A 131 -2.75 -4.47 3.56
C THR A 131 -2.36 -5.01 2.19
N ARG A 132 -1.32 -4.45 1.55
CA ARG A 132 -0.87 -4.85 0.21
C ARG A 132 -0.07 -6.15 0.23
N PHE A 133 0.89 -6.26 1.14
CA PHE A 133 1.81 -7.40 1.21
C PHE A 133 1.42 -8.41 2.29
N GLY A 134 0.80 -7.96 3.38
CA GLY A 134 0.43 -8.81 4.51
C GLY A 134 -0.96 -9.44 4.41
N ASN A 135 -1.76 -9.13 3.39
CA ASN A 135 -3.07 -9.77 3.24
C ASN A 135 -2.93 -11.25 2.82
N MET A 136 -3.90 -12.07 3.20
CA MET A 136 -3.87 -13.51 2.89
C MET A 136 -3.85 -13.85 1.40
N TYR A 137 -4.42 -13.01 0.52
CA TYR A 137 -4.38 -13.27 -0.93
C TYR A 137 -2.95 -13.16 -1.46
N TYR A 138 -2.24 -12.07 -1.11
CA TYR A 138 -0.86 -11.86 -1.52
C TYR A 138 0.06 -12.96 -1.00
N VAL A 139 -0.04 -13.27 0.30
CA VAL A 139 0.80 -14.29 0.96
C VAL A 139 0.54 -15.67 0.37
N ARG A 140 -0.72 -16.01 0.08
CA ARG A 140 -1.06 -17.30 -0.54
C ARG A 140 -0.52 -17.45 -1.96
N GLU A 141 -0.48 -16.36 -2.73
CA GLU A 141 -0.01 -16.38 -4.11
C GLU A 141 1.51 -16.33 -4.24
N ASN A 142 2.18 -15.55 -3.40
CA ASN A 142 3.62 -15.27 -3.54
C ASN A 142 4.49 -15.96 -2.48
N GLY A 143 3.92 -16.37 -1.35
CA GLY A 143 4.66 -16.85 -0.18
C GLY A 143 4.85 -15.77 0.89
N GLU A 144 5.06 -16.22 2.13
CA GLU A 144 5.32 -15.34 3.27
C GLU A 144 6.72 -14.71 3.19
N ASP A 145 7.70 -15.45 2.68
CA ASP A 145 9.06 -14.98 2.41
C ASP A 145 9.06 -13.83 1.38
N ALA A 146 8.31 -13.97 0.28
CA ALA A 146 8.12 -12.93 -0.70
C ALA A 146 7.41 -11.70 -0.11
N ALA A 147 6.35 -11.91 0.68
CA ALA A 147 5.64 -10.82 1.34
C ALA A 147 6.56 -9.97 2.24
N ILE A 148 7.42 -10.61 3.03
CA ILE A 148 8.40 -9.91 3.88
C ILE A 148 9.40 -9.15 3.00
N THR A 149 10.03 -9.83 2.03
CA THR A 149 11.09 -9.23 1.20
C THR A 149 10.60 -8.09 0.32
N ASP A 150 9.40 -8.20 -0.27
CA ASP A 150 8.78 -7.14 -1.07
C ASP A 150 8.40 -5.92 -0.22
N SER A 151 7.87 -6.16 0.98
CA SER A 151 7.55 -5.07 1.92
C SER A 151 8.81 -4.32 2.35
N LEU A 152 9.90 -5.04 2.63
CA LEU A 152 11.21 -4.45 2.96
C LEU A 152 11.80 -3.69 1.76
N ALA A 153 11.67 -4.22 0.54
CA ALA A 153 12.14 -3.55 -0.67
C ALA A 153 11.43 -2.20 -0.87
N ALA A 154 10.11 -2.14 -0.62
CA ALA A 154 9.34 -0.90 -0.66
C ALA A 154 9.82 0.10 0.40
N VAL A 155 10.03 -0.35 1.64
CA VAL A 155 10.54 0.49 2.75
C VAL A 155 11.94 1.02 2.44
N LYS A 156 12.88 0.16 2.05
CA LYS A 156 14.26 0.55 1.68
C LYS A 156 14.26 1.60 0.58
N THR A 157 13.48 1.38 -0.48
CA THR A 157 13.37 2.33 -1.59
C THR A 157 12.92 3.70 -1.11
N CYS A 158 11.94 3.75 -0.21
CA CYS A 158 11.43 5.00 0.34
C CYS A 158 12.41 5.70 1.28
N LEU A 159 13.11 4.94 2.13
CA LEU A 159 14.15 5.48 2.99
C LEU A 159 15.31 6.10 2.20
N VAL A 160 15.76 5.46 1.11
CA VAL A 160 16.81 5.99 0.23
C VAL A 160 16.37 7.26 -0.49
N LYS A 161 15.09 7.37 -0.86
CA LYS A 161 14.53 8.56 -1.50
C LYS A 161 14.27 9.73 -0.54
N GLY A 162 14.46 9.54 0.76
CA GLY A 162 14.13 10.54 1.78
C GLY A 162 12.63 10.61 2.12
N GLY A 163 11.87 9.55 1.84
CA GLY A 163 10.47 9.41 2.19
C GLY A 163 9.53 9.10 1.02
N CYS A 164 8.34 8.61 1.35
CA CYS A 164 7.27 8.29 0.41
C CYS A 164 5.92 8.60 1.03
N ASN A 165 5.02 9.20 0.25
CA ASN A 165 3.62 9.37 0.66
C ASN A 165 2.76 8.12 0.40
N VAL A 166 3.16 7.27 -0.55
CA VAL A 166 2.43 6.08 -1.02
C VAL A 166 3.40 4.92 -1.22
N VAL A 167 2.89 3.69 -1.11
CA VAL A 167 3.72 2.50 -1.31
C VAL A 167 4.12 2.39 -2.79
N PRO A 168 5.43 2.29 -3.11
CA PRO A 168 5.90 2.19 -4.49
C PRO A 168 5.41 0.90 -5.16
N GLY A 169 5.29 0.96 -6.49
CA GLY A 169 4.78 -0.12 -7.32
C GLY A 169 3.28 0.02 -7.59
N LEU A 170 2.85 -0.44 -8.75
CA LEU A 170 1.48 -0.29 -9.24
C LEU A 170 0.80 -1.66 -9.39
N PRO A 171 -0.18 -2.03 -8.54
CA PRO A 171 -0.97 -3.25 -8.72
C PRO A 171 -1.66 -3.29 -10.08
N LYS A 172 -1.90 -4.50 -10.60
CA LYS A 172 -2.48 -4.68 -11.95
C LYS A 172 -3.87 -4.06 -12.06
N GLU A 173 -4.67 -4.17 -11.00
CA GLU A 173 -6.04 -3.68 -10.92
C GLU A 173 -6.05 -2.14 -10.92
N GLN A 174 -5.13 -1.54 -10.17
CA GLN A 174 -4.97 -0.10 -10.14
C GLN A 174 -4.48 0.44 -11.49
N TRP A 175 -3.50 -0.24 -12.11
CA TRP A 175 -3.06 0.12 -13.45
C TRP A 175 -4.19 0.00 -14.47
N LEU A 176 -4.96 -1.10 -14.45
CA LEU A 176 -6.10 -1.31 -15.34
C LEU A 176 -7.12 -0.19 -15.22
N LEU A 177 -7.44 0.24 -13.99
CA LEU A 177 -8.31 1.38 -13.76
C LEU A 177 -7.75 2.66 -14.39
N THR A 178 -6.45 2.94 -14.21
CA THR A 178 -5.81 4.13 -14.81
C THR A 178 -5.82 4.10 -16.34
N LEU A 179 -5.70 2.91 -16.94
CA LEU A 179 -5.76 2.73 -18.38
C LEU A 179 -7.19 2.96 -18.89
N VAL A 180 -8.19 2.36 -18.23
CA VAL A 180 -9.60 2.51 -18.60
C VAL A 180 -10.06 3.96 -18.47
N THR A 181 -9.71 4.65 -17.39
CA THR A 181 -10.05 6.08 -17.23
C THR A 181 -9.37 6.94 -18.27
N SER A 182 -8.13 6.62 -18.65
CA SER A 182 -7.43 7.31 -19.75
C SER A 182 -8.15 7.14 -21.09
N VAL A 183 -8.59 5.91 -21.42
CA VAL A 183 -9.35 5.63 -22.65
C VAL A 183 -10.69 6.37 -22.65
N ILE A 184 -11.44 6.32 -21.55
CA ILE A 184 -12.73 7.03 -21.41
C ILE A 184 -12.54 8.54 -21.54
N GLY A 185 -11.51 9.09 -20.90
CA GLY A 185 -11.13 10.50 -21.05
C GLY A 185 -10.85 10.84 -22.52
N GLY A 186 -10.13 9.97 -23.23
CA GLY A 186 -9.88 10.12 -24.66
C GLY A 186 -11.16 10.16 -25.49
N VAL A 187 -12.07 9.21 -25.26
CA VAL A 187 -13.38 9.15 -25.95
C VAL A 187 -14.19 10.42 -25.74
N ILE A 188 -14.27 10.91 -24.50
CA ILE A 188 -14.99 12.15 -24.17
C ILE A 188 -14.34 13.35 -24.87
N CYS A 189 -13.01 13.45 -24.85
CA CYS A 189 -12.27 14.50 -25.54
C CYS A 189 -12.51 14.45 -27.06
N GLY A 190 -12.52 13.26 -27.65
CA GLY A 190 -12.79 13.06 -29.07
C GLY A 190 -14.20 13.52 -29.48
N PHE A 191 -15.24 13.16 -28.70
CA PHE A 191 -16.61 13.67 -28.93
C PHE A 191 -16.71 15.19 -28.75
N ALA A 192 -16.07 15.75 -27.72
CA ALA A 192 -16.05 17.19 -27.49
C ALA A 192 -15.34 17.94 -28.62
N GLY A 193 -14.36 17.31 -29.27
CA GLY A 193 -13.60 17.86 -30.40
C GLY A 193 -14.28 17.73 -31.76
N GLN A 194 -15.44 17.08 -31.87
CA GLN A 194 -16.16 16.97 -33.13
C GLN A 194 -16.72 18.33 -33.58
N TYR A 195 -16.48 18.68 -34.83
CA TYR A 195 -17.02 19.90 -35.43
C TYR A 195 -18.46 19.67 -35.90
N ARG A 196 -19.36 20.63 -35.63
CA ARG A 196 -20.79 20.51 -35.99
C ARG A 196 -21.11 20.92 -37.43
N LYS A 197 -20.11 21.40 -38.18
CA LYS A 197 -20.24 21.79 -39.61
C LYS A 197 -19.29 20.95 -40.46
N PRO A 198 -19.65 20.62 -41.71
CA PRO A 198 -18.90 19.67 -42.54
C PRO A 198 -17.48 20.12 -42.95
N GLU A 199 -17.15 21.41 -42.85
CA GLU A 199 -15.88 21.97 -43.35
C GLU A 199 -14.86 22.33 -42.25
N GLY A 200 -15.16 22.03 -40.98
CA GLY A 200 -14.28 22.38 -39.87
C GLY A 200 -13.42 21.22 -39.37
N GLY A 201 -12.14 21.49 -39.11
CA GLY A 201 -11.25 20.56 -38.41
C GLY A 201 -11.57 20.43 -36.91
N PHE A 202 -10.62 19.92 -36.13
CA PHE A 202 -10.80 19.64 -34.70
C PHE A 202 -11.26 20.88 -33.88
N ALA A 203 -12.38 20.74 -33.15
CA ALA A 203 -13.00 21.81 -32.37
C ALA A 203 -12.34 22.03 -31.01
N TRP A 204 -11.10 22.54 -31.01
CA TRP A 204 -10.28 22.68 -29.79
C TRP A 204 -10.93 23.50 -28.66
N GLN A 205 -11.75 24.51 -28.99
CA GLN A 205 -12.46 25.33 -28.00
C GLN A 205 -13.44 24.48 -27.18
N TRP A 206 -14.20 23.60 -27.84
CA TRP A 206 -15.14 22.71 -27.17
C TRP A 206 -14.42 21.63 -26.37
N ALA A 207 -13.34 21.07 -26.92
CA ALA A 207 -12.48 20.17 -26.16
C ALA A 207 -11.95 20.82 -24.87
N LEU A 208 -11.59 22.12 -24.89
CA LEU A 208 -11.16 22.84 -23.69
C LEU A 208 -12.32 23.14 -22.72
N ILE A 209 -13.50 23.49 -23.21
CA ILE A 209 -14.69 23.72 -22.37
C ILE A 209 -15.06 22.43 -21.60
N PHE A 210 -14.92 21.28 -22.24
CA PHE A 210 -15.16 19.97 -21.61
C PHE A 210 -13.92 19.38 -20.92
N SER A 211 -12.82 20.14 -20.81
CA SER A 211 -11.60 19.68 -20.12
C SER A 211 -11.77 19.29 -18.65
N PRO A 212 -12.71 19.84 -17.87
CA PRO A 212 -12.99 19.30 -16.53
C PRO A 212 -13.46 17.84 -16.55
N LEU A 213 -14.17 17.42 -17.61
CA LEU A 213 -14.75 16.07 -17.71
C LEU A 213 -13.70 15.04 -18.17
N TRP A 214 -12.99 15.31 -19.27
CA TRP A 214 -11.97 14.36 -19.76
C TRP A 214 -10.62 14.51 -19.04
N GLY A 215 -10.27 15.73 -18.63
CA GLY A 215 -8.99 16.05 -18.02
C GLY A 215 -8.84 15.42 -16.64
N ILE A 216 -9.91 15.37 -15.83
CA ILE A 216 -9.85 14.67 -14.55
C ILE A 216 -9.62 13.15 -14.74
N LEU A 217 -10.25 12.55 -15.74
CA LEU A 217 -10.11 11.12 -16.04
C LEU A 217 -8.70 10.78 -16.52
N PHE A 218 -8.17 11.57 -17.45
CA PHE A 218 -6.84 11.32 -18.00
C PHE A 218 -5.72 11.76 -17.05
N ILE A 219 -5.74 13.00 -16.57
CA ILE A 219 -4.63 13.56 -15.79
C ILE A 219 -4.66 13.02 -14.36
N ALA A 220 -5.77 13.22 -13.64
CA ALA A 220 -5.84 12.91 -12.22
C ALA A 220 -5.99 11.40 -11.95
N PHE A 221 -6.78 10.69 -12.75
CA PHE A 221 -6.98 9.24 -12.58
C PHE A 221 -6.12 8.37 -13.49
N GLY A 222 -5.71 8.87 -14.66
CA GLY A 222 -4.92 8.11 -15.63
C GLY A 222 -3.42 8.25 -15.42
N ILE A 223 -2.92 9.48 -15.25
CA ILE A 223 -1.47 9.78 -15.24
C ILE A 223 -0.92 9.91 -13.82
N ALA A 224 -1.58 10.70 -12.97
CA ALA A 224 -1.07 11.02 -11.63
C ALA A 224 -0.76 9.78 -10.77
N PRO A 225 -1.61 8.72 -10.72
CA PRO A 225 -1.31 7.52 -9.92
C PRO A 225 -0.11 6.72 -10.46
N VAL A 226 0.16 6.80 -11.76
CA VAL A 226 1.29 6.10 -12.40
C VAL A 226 2.60 6.79 -12.04
N ILE A 227 2.71 8.09 -12.32
CA ILE A 227 3.97 8.84 -12.11
C ILE A 227 4.36 8.98 -10.64
N THR A 228 3.38 8.91 -9.73
CA THR A 228 3.65 8.99 -8.28
C THR A 228 4.03 7.64 -7.67
N ARG A 229 3.69 6.52 -8.31
CA ARG A 229 3.92 5.16 -7.77
C ARG A 229 5.01 4.38 -8.49
N THR A 230 5.35 4.72 -9.73
CA THR A 230 6.37 4.01 -10.49
C THR A 230 7.19 4.94 -11.39
N SER A 231 8.47 4.60 -11.57
CA SER A 231 9.36 5.23 -12.55
C SER A 231 9.35 4.51 -13.90
N GLU A 232 8.57 3.43 -14.03
CA GLU A 232 8.45 2.67 -15.27
C GLU A 232 7.67 3.46 -16.33
N TRP A 233 8.22 3.51 -17.55
CA TRP A 233 7.63 4.28 -18.66
C TRP A 233 6.49 3.52 -19.35
N VAL A 234 6.51 2.19 -19.33
CA VAL A 234 5.54 1.36 -20.06
C VAL A 234 4.09 1.65 -19.68
N PRO A 235 3.71 1.71 -18.38
CA PRO A 235 2.33 2.03 -17.99
C PRO A 235 1.89 3.42 -18.46
N LEU A 236 2.79 4.40 -18.38
CA LEU A 236 2.51 5.78 -18.79
C LEU A 236 2.24 5.88 -20.28
N VAL A 237 3.10 5.26 -21.10
CA VAL A 237 2.93 5.21 -22.56
C VAL A 237 1.63 4.50 -22.94
N ARG A 238 1.28 3.40 -22.28
CA ARG A 238 0.00 2.70 -22.51
C ARG A 238 -1.19 3.61 -22.22
N ASN A 239 -1.18 4.34 -21.10
CA ASN A 239 -2.26 5.25 -20.74
C ASN A 239 -2.39 6.41 -21.75
N CYS A 240 -1.28 7.03 -22.15
CA CYS A 240 -1.26 8.07 -23.19
C CYS A 240 -1.76 7.54 -24.55
N SER A 241 -1.30 6.36 -24.96
CA SER A 241 -1.76 5.73 -26.22
C SER A 241 -3.25 5.40 -26.17
N GLY A 242 -3.74 4.90 -25.03
CA GLY A 242 -5.17 4.63 -24.79
C GLY A 242 -6.02 5.89 -24.92
N PHE A 243 -5.57 7.01 -24.35
CA PHE A 243 -6.22 8.30 -24.50
C PHE A 243 -6.27 8.75 -25.98
N VAL A 244 -5.13 8.72 -26.68
CA VAL A 244 -5.05 9.11 -28.09
C VAL A 244 -5.94 8.23 -28.98
N MET A 245 -5.93 6.91 -28.76
CA MET A 245 -6.82 5.98 -29.46
C MET A 245 -8.30 6.29 -29.19
N GLY A 246 -8.66 6.58 -27.93
CA GLY A 246 -10.01 7.00 -27.57
C GLY A 246 -10.44 8.28 -28.29
N VAL A 247 -9.57 9.29 -28.36
CA VAL A 247 -9.82 10.54 -29.10
C VAL A 247 -10.07 10.24 -30.57
N LEU A 248 -9.19 9.46 -31.22
CA LEU A 248 -9.29 9.15 -32.64
C LEU A 248 -10.57 8.38 -32.99
N VAL A 249 -10.88 7.33 -32.23
CA VAL A 249 -12.09 6.51 -32.46
C VAL A 249 -13.35 7.36 -32.31
N ALA A 250 -13.47 8.13 -31.23
CA ALA A 250 -14.64 8.97 -31.00
C ALA A 250 -14.74 10.09 -32.05
N TYR A 251 -13.64 10.76 -32.38
CA TYR A 251 -13.64 11.83 -33.38
C TYR A 251 -14.03 11.33 -34.79
N LEU A 252 -13.57 10.14 -35.20
CA LEU A 252 -13.82 9.58 -36.53
C LEU A 252 -15.14 8.81 -36.67
N THR A 253 -15.84 8.51 -35.56
CA THR A 253 -17.11 7.75 -35.57
C THR A 253 -18.15 8.29 -36.56
N PRO A 254 -18.39 9.62 -36.70
CA PRO A 254 -19.37 10.15 -37.64
C PRO A 254 -18.98 9.93 -39.11
N VAL A 255 -17.69 9.90 -39.42
CA VAL A 255 -17.16 9.68 -40.78
C VAL A 255 -17.40 8.24 -41.24
N LEU A 256 -17.28 7.28 -40.32
CA LEU A 256 -17.50 5.86 -40.60
C LEU A 256 -18.99 5.49 -40.74
N GLY A 257 -19.90 6.28 -40.16
CA GLY A 257 -21.35 6.07 -40.24
C GLY A 257 -22.00 6.62 -41.51
N GLN A 258 -21.28 7.40 -42.31
CA GLN A 258 -21.73 7.90 -43.61
C GLN A 258 -21.31 6.94 -44.74
N SER A 259 -21.82 5.70 -44.73
CA SER A 259 -21.78 4.85 -45.92
C SER A 259 -22.81 5.36 -46.94
N ASN A 260 -22.32 5.87 -48.07
CA ASN A 260 -23.06 6.47 -49.19
C ASN A 260 -24.43 5.82 -49.48
N PRO A 261 -25.53 6.59 -49.63
CA PRO A 261 -26.65 6.11 -50.42
C PRO A 261 -26.15 6.04 -51.86
N SER A 262 -25.90 4.82 -52.33
CA SER A 262 -25.63 4.54 -53.74
C SER A 262 -26.77 5.13 -54.58
N GLU A 263 -26.36 5.83 -55.64
CA GLU A 263 -27.19 6.25 -56.77
C GLU A 263 -28.26 5.21 -57.08
N GLU A 264 -29.53 5.59 -57.03
CA GLU A 264 -30.49 5.12 -58.04
C GLU A 264 -31.27 6.31 -58.58
N LEU A 265 -31.27 6.32 -59.91
CA LEU A 265 -31.73 7.32 -60.86
C LEU A 265 -33.27 7.28 -61.00
#